data_AF-A0A9E5ST93-F1
#
_entry.id   AF-A0A9E5ST93-F1
#
_cell.length_a   1.000
_cell.length_b   1.000
_cell.length_c   1.000
_cell.angle_alpha   90.00
_cell.angle_beta   90.00
_cell.angle_gamma   90.00
#
_symmetry.space_group_name_H-M   'P 1'
#
loop_
_entity.id
_entity.type
_entity.pdbx_description
1 polymer ?
#
loop_
_entity_poly.entity_id
_entity_poly.type
_entity_poly.pdbx_seq_one_letter_code
_entity_poly.pdbx_strand_id
1 'polypeptide(L)'
;MMDETALPQAETTANQPDAGEAAPPITEAADKADEAPFLTVRYNKQDRPLTREAAVEYAQKGLNYDKLNERLAETTKKLSEYRELEALAKGYAQRRGLPDTEAVAALKASLEEDAQAVITGQLKAFMRAYPDENPRELPPAVMDSWKRGVPLTEAYLSYRAAELEKRLKSYEANARNAAMSMGSATGSGDAAEKPLTDEMIARMTPAELERNHERIWAYLTGKR
;
A
#
# COMPACT_ATOMS: atom_id res chain seq x y z
N MET A 1 4.51 -68.87 20.94
CA MET A 1 4.86 -69.17 19.54
C MET A 1 5.70 -67.98 19.08
N MET A 2 7.04 -68.08 19.13
CA MET A 2 7.89 -68.76 18.10
C MET A 2 7.86 -67.90 16.83
N ASP A 3 8.92 -67.30 16.29
CA ASP A 3 10.37 -67.55 16.25
C ASP A 3 11.02 -66.20 15.84
N GLU A 4 12.17 -65.75 16.34
CA GLU A 4 13.53 -66.31 16.25
C GLU A 4 14.12 -66.28 14.83
N THR A 5 15.23 -65.52 14.69
CA THR A 5 16.30 -65.63 13.67
C THR A 5 15.94 -65.27 12.21
N ALA A 6 16.81 -64.67 11.38
CA ALA A 6 18.24 -64.89 11.27
C ALA A 6 18.96 -63.70 10.60
N LEU A 7 20.09 -63.31 11.17
CA LEU A 7 21.25 -62.88 10.39
C LEU A 7 21.76 -64.07 9.57
N PRO A 8 22.44 -63.82 8.44
CA PRO A 8 23.72 -64.51 8.30
C PRO A 8 24.87 -63.55 8.01
N GLN A 9 25.97 -63.89 8.66
CA GLN A 9 27.29 -63.28 8.59
C GLN A 9 28.04 -63.65 7.30
N ALA A 10 29.08 -62.85 7.06
CA ALA A 10 30.41 -63.24 6.59
C ALA A 10 30.58 -63.79 5.16
N GLU A 11 31.28 -63.02 4.34
CA GLU A 11 32.33 -63.57 3.49
C GLU A 11 33.70 -63.01 3.90
N THR A 12 34.57 -63.98 4.17
CA THR A 12 35.99 -63.91 4.45
C THR A 12 36.77 -63.65 3.17
N THR A 13 37.85 -62.86 3.24
CA THR A 13 39.10 -63.21 2.53
C THR A 13 40.28 -62.83 3.41
N ALA A 14 41.11 -63.84 3.65
CA ALA A 14 42.36 -63.82 4.38
C ALA A 14 43.46 -63.02 3.66
N ASN A 15 44.41 -62.40 4.36
CA ASN A 15 45.71 -63.01 4.68
C ASN A 15 46.62 -62.04 5.48
N GLN A 16 47.57 -62.65 6.18
CA GLN A 16 48.43 -62.23 7.30
C GLN A 16 49.62 -61.28 6.93
N PRO A 17 50.52 -60.93 7.88
CA PRO A 17 51.07 -59.58 8.10
C PRO A 17 52.47 -59.38 7.47
N ASP A 18 52.94 -58.13 7.40
CA ASP A 18 54.38 -57.87 7.31
C ASP A 18 54.76 -56.62 8.12
N ALA A 19 55.90 -56.73 8.79
CA ALA A 19 56.40 -55.82 9.79
C ALA A 19 57.28 -54.71 9.18
N GLY A 20 57.29 -53.55 9.86
CA GLY A 20 58.37 -52.57 9.77
C GLY A 20 58.02 -51.33 8.94
N GLU A 21 57.78 -50.20 9.59
CA GLU A 21 58.79 -49.16 9.82
C GLU A 21 58.15 -47.97 10.56
N ALA A 22 58.99 -47.13 11.17
CA ALA A 22 58.70 -46.19 12.24
C ALA A 22 57.78 -44.98 11.92
N ALA A 23 56.95 -44.64 12.92
CA ALA A 23 56.46 -43.33 13.41
C ALA A 23 56.86 -42.02 12.68
N PRO A 24 55.99 -40.98 12.64
CA PRO A 24 55.18 -40.55 13.78
C PRO A 24 53.67 -40.45 13.58
N PRO A 25 52.90 -40.48 14.68
CA PRO A 25 51.45 -40.37 14.67
C PRO A 25 51.05 -38.91 14.43
N ILE A 26 50.15 -38.67 13.48
CA ILE A 26 49.43 -37.40 13.36
C ILE A 26 47.99 -37.50 13.85
N THR A 27 47.60 -38.61 14.48
CA THR A 27 46.21 -38.84 14.88
C THR A 27 45.90 -38.51 16.34
N GLU A 28 46.87 -38.05 17.14
CA GLU A 28 46.66 -37.75 18.57
C GLU A 28 46.65 -36.25 18.94
N ALA A 29 46.78 -35.35 17.96
CA ALA A 29 46.75 -33.90 18.19
C ALA A 29 45.36 -33.25 17.96
N ALA A 30 44.42 -33.97 17.36
CA ALA A 30 43.07 -33.46 17.10
C ALA A 30 42.14 -33.61 18.32
N ASP A 31 42.36 -34.61 19.16
CA ASP A 31 41.47 -34.94 20.28
C ASP A 31 41.80 -34.16 21.57
N LYS A 32 43.05 -33.69 21.73
CA LYS A 32 43.48 -32.87 22.88
C LYS A 32 43.34 -31.36 22.69
N ALA A 33 42.93 -30.90 21.50
CA ALA A 33 42.69 -29.50 21.22
C ALA A 33 41.29 -29.03 21.69
N ASP A 34 40.36 -29.96 21.90
CA ASP A 34 38.96 -29.68 22.27
C ASP A 34 38.76 -29.50 23.79
N GLU A 35 39.58 -30.17 24.62
CA GLU A 35 39.57 -29.98 26.09
C GLU A 35 40.44 -28.80 26.56
N ALA A 36 41.27 -28.22 25.70
CA ALA A 36 42.12 -27.11 26.08
C ALA A 36 41.28 -25.84 26.33
N PRO A 37 41.58 -25.05 27.38
CA PRO A 37 40.89 -23.79 27.64
C PRO A 37 41.10 -22.84 26.45
N PHE A 38 40.03 -22.62 25.68
CA PHE A 38 40.01 -21.78 24.49
C PHE A 38 39.89 -20.30 24.85
N LEU A 39 39.07 -19.98 25.86
CA LEU A 39 38.82 -18.62 26.31
C LEU A 39 38.54 -18.59 27.82
N THR A 40 39.24 -17.75 28.56
CA THR A 40 38.90 -17.48 29.98
C THR A 40 37.91 -16.33 30.05
N VAL A 41 36.69 -16.60 30.51
CA VAL A 41 35.63 -15.59 30.65
C VAL A 41 35.37 -15.35 32.14
N ARG A 42 35.26 -14.08 32.52
CA ARG A 42 34.92 -13.70 33.89
C ARG A 42 33.42 -13.67 34.07
N TYR A 43 32.87 -14.70 34.69
CA TYR A 43 31.43 -14.83 34.97
C TYR A 43 31.20 -14.77 36.48
N ASN A 44 30.28 -13.91 36.95
CA ASN A 44 30.00 -13.72 38.37
C ASN A 44 31.26 -13.50 39.25
N LYS A 45 32.18 -12.66 38.77
CA LYS A 45 33.48 -12.32 39.40
C LYS A 45 34.52 -13.44 39.46
N GLN A 46 34.20 -14.65 38.97
CA GLN A 46 35.13 -15.77 38.88
C GLN A 46 35.65 -15.94 37.45
N ASP A 47 36.95 -16.18 37.31
CA ASP A 47 37.58 -16.49 36.03
C ASP A 47 37.32 -17.96 35.71
N ARG A 48 36.52 -18.21 34.66
CA ARG A 48 36.16 -19.56 34.24
C ARG A 48 36.77 -19.85 32.87
N PRO A 49 37.63 -20.89 32.75
CA PRO A 49 38.08 -21.35 31.44
C PRO A 49 36.91 -22.00 30.71
N LEU A 50 36.68 -21.60 29.45
CA LEU A 50 35.73 -22.20 28.53
C LEU A 50 36.50 -22.92 27.42
N THR A 51 36.02 -24.12 27.07
CA THR A 51 36.41 -24.83 25.86
C THR A 51 35.73 -24.21 24.64
N ARG A 52 36.19 -24.59 23.44
CA ARG A 52 35.68 -24.04 22.17
C ARG A 52 34.20 -24.33 21.97
N GLU A 53 33.76 -25.55 22.26
CA GLU A 53 32.36 -25.97 22.16
C GLU A 53 31.46 -25.19 23.11
N ALA A 54 31.88 -25.06 24.38
CA ALA A 54 31.13 -24.29 25.38
C ALA A 54 30.99 -22.82 24.97
N ALA A 55 32.04 -22.21 24.41
CA ALA A 55 32.00 -20.83 23.93
C ALA A 55 30.97 -20.64 22.80
N VAL A 56 30.88 -21.59 21.86
CA VAL A 56 29.87 -21.55 20.77
C VAL A 56 28.46 -21.69 21.33
N GLU A 57 28.24 -22.60 22.27
CA GLU A 57 26.93 -22.79 22.89
C GLU A 57 26.46 -21.53 23.64
N TYR A 58 27.34 -20.90 24.43
CA TYR A 58 27.00 -19.65 25.12
C TYR A 58 26.80 -18.48 24.15
N ALA A 59 27.55 -18.40 23.05
CA ALA A 59 27.34 -17.40 22.02
C ALA A 59 25.97 -17.57 21.35
N GLN A 60 25.56 -18.80 21.04
CA GLN A 60 24.23 -19.09 20.50
C GLN A 60 23.13 -18.73 21.51
N LYS A 61 23.31 -19.05 22.80
CA LYS A 61 22.38 -18.67 23.86
C LYS A 61 22.30 -17.15 24.04
N GLY A 62 23.42 -16.43 23.94
CA GLY A 62 23.46 -14.97 23.95
C GLY A 62 22.66 -14.37 22.81
N LEU A 63 22.85 -14.86 21.58
CA LEU A 63 22.10 -14.39 20.41
C LEU A 63 20.59 -14.66 20.53
N ASN A 64 20.20 -15.76 21.19
CA ASN A 64 18.79 -16.02 21.49
C ASN A 64 18.26 -15.14 22.64
N TYR A 65 19.10 -14.82 23.62
CA TYR A 65 18.77 -13.92 24.72
C TYR A 65 18.52 -12.49 24.23
N ASP A 66 19.30 -11.98 23.28
CA ASP A 66 19.06 -10.68 22.63
C ASP A 66 17.66 -10.61 21.99
N LYS A 67 17.27 -11.64 21.22
CA LYS A 67 15.94 -11.72 20.61
C LYS A 67 14.81 -11.78 21.65
N LEU A 68 15.00 -12.54 22.73
CA LEU A 68 14.04 -12.60 23.83
C LEU A 68 13.94 -11.25 24.55
N ASN A 69 15.05 -10.57 24.77
CA ASN A 69 15.08 -9.27 25.41
C ASN A 69 14.40 -8.19 24.55
N GLU A 70 14.61 -8.21 23.24
CA GLU A 70 13.89 -7.34 22.29
C GLU A 70 12.38 -7.60 22.33
N ARG A 71 11.96 -8.87 22.32
CA ARG A 71 10.54 -9.23 22.45
C ARG A 71 9.95 -8.83 23.80
N LEU A 72 10.70 -8.96 24.88
CA LEU A 72 10.29 -8.52 26.21
C LEU A 72 10.19 -6.99 26.27
N ALA A 73 11.11 -6.26 25.66
CA ALA A 73 11.04 -4.81 25.56
C ALA A 73 9.80 -4.37 24.77
N GLU A 74 9.52 -5.00 23.62
CA GLU A 74 8.30 -4.71 22.84
C GLU A 74 7.03 -5.03 23.63
N THR A 75 7.00 -6.17 24.32
CA THR A 75 5.85 -6.58 25.14
C THR A 75 5.63 -5.61 26.30
N THR A 76 6.72 -5.21 26.97
CA THR A 76 6.67 -4.23 28.07
C THR A 76 6.14 -2.89 27.58
N LYS A 77 6.59 -2.43 26.41
CA LYS A 77 6.08 -1.21 25.78
C LYS A 77 4.58 -1.31 25.48
N LYS A 78 4.13 -2.39 24.85
CA LYS A 78 2.70 -2.62 24.58
C LYS A 78 1.90 -2.67 25.88
N LEU A 79 2.42 -3.32 26.92
CA LEU A 79 1.78 -3.39 28.23
C LEU A 79 1.62 -2.00 28.86
N SER A 80 2.64 -1.13 28.75
CA SER A 80 2.52 0.26 29.20
C SER A 80 1.44 1.03 28.42
N GLU A 81 1.38 0.87 27.10
CA GLU A 81 0.34 1.51 26.27
C GLU A 81 -1.07 1.05 26.67
N TYR A 82 -1.28 -0.26 26.89
CA TYR A 82 -2.56 -0.78 27.38
C TYR A 82 -2.92 -0.26 28.76
N ARG A 83 -1.93 -0.13 29.65
CA ARG A 83 -2.15 0.39 31.02
C ARG A 83 -2.57 1.85 31.01
N GLU A 84 -1.98 2.67 30.14
CA GLU A 84 -2.39 4.07 29.95
C GLU A 84 -3.83 4.17 29.42
N LEU A 85 -4.18 3.31 28.45
CA LEU A 85 -5.53 3.21 27.90
C LEU A 85 -6.56 2.78 28.97
N GLU A 86 -6.22 1.80 29.79
CA GLU A 86 -7.05 1.34 30.90
C GLU A 86 -7.23 2.43 31.96
N ALA A 87 -6.16 3.16 32.31
CA ALA A 87 -6.23 4.29 33.24
C ALA A 87 -7.13 5.42 32.72
N LEU A 88 -7.02 5.74 31.42
CA LEU A 88 -7.88 6.72 30.77
C LEU A 88 -9.34 6.29 30.80
N ALA A 89 -9.62 5.03 30.44
CA ALA A 89 -10.95 4.45 30.48
C ALA A 89 -11.55 4.50 31.89
N LYS A 90 -10.79 4.08 32.92
CA LYS A 90 -11.23 4.13 34.32
C LYS A 90 -11.53 5.56 34.76
N GLY A 91 -10.67 6.52 34.39
CA GLY A 91 -10.92 7.93 34.66
C GLY A 91 -12.17 8.48 33.96
N TYR A 92 -12.48 7.99 32.75
CA TYR A 92 -13.74 8.29 32.06
C TYR A 92 -14.95 7.71 32.82
N ALA A 93 -14.89 6.43 33.20
CA ALA A 93 -15.95 5.74 33.91
C ALA A 93 -16.25 6.38 35.27
N GLN A 94 -15.22 6.65 36.07
CA GLN A 94 -15.34 7.28 37.39
C GLN A 94 -16.02 8.66 37.32
N ARG A 95 -15.70 9.47 36.31
CA ARG A 95 -16.36 10.77 36.10
C ARG A 95 -17.85 10.66 35.77
N ARG A 96 -18.28 9.53 35.22
CA ARG A 96 -19.69 9.25 34.89
C ARG A 96 -20.38 8.34 35.90
N GLY A 97 -19.70 7.93 36.97
CA GLY A 97 -20.23 6.99 37.97
C GLY A 97 -20.46 5.58 37.41
N LEU A 98 -19.77 5.22 36.33
CA LEU A 98 -19.81 3.89 35.71
C LEU A 98 -18.81 2.96 36.41
N PRO A 99 -19.07 1.65 36.49
CA PRO A 99 -18.13 0.69 37.06
C PRO A 99 -16.89 0.53 36.18
N ASP A 100 -15.74 0.30 36.82
CA ASP A 100 -14.45 0.13 36.13
C ASP A 100 -14.44 -1.02 35.11
N THR A 101 -15.28 -2.04 35.30
CA THR A 101 -15.39 -3.19 34.38
C THR A 101 -15.97 -2.80 33.02
N GLU A 102 -16.77 -1.74 32.95
CA GLU A 102 -17.39 -1.24 31.72
C GLU A 102 -16.63 -0.05 31.12
N ALA A 103 -15.53 0.36 31.76
CA ALA A 103 -14.82 1.59 31.45
C ALA A 103 -14.35 1.69 29.98
N VAL A 104 -13.76 0.61 29.46
CA VAL A 104 -13.26 0.57 28.08
C VAL A 104 -14.41 0.61 27.08
N ALA A 105 -15.48 -0.13 27.36
CA ALA A 105 -16.67 -0.15 26.50
C ALA A 105 -17.37 1.21 26.49
N ALA A 106 -17.49 1.85 27.64
CA ALA A 106 -18.10 3.17 27.78
C ALA A 106 -17.28 4.26 27.07
N LEU A 107 -15.95 4.25 27.23
CA LEU A 107 -15.06 5.18 26.52
C LEU A 107 -15.15 4.99 25.00
N LYS A 108 -15.18 3.73 24.53
CA LYS A 108 -15.34 3.43 23.11
C LYS A 108 -16.69 3.94 22.59
N ALA A 109 -17.77 3.64 23.29
CA ALA A 109 -19.11 4.08 22.94
C ALA A 109 -19.21 5.61 22.88
N SER A 110 -18.54 6.33 23.79
CA SER A 110 -18.54 7.80 23.76
C SER A 110 -17.80 8.36 22.55
N LEU A 111 -16.64 7.78 22.19
CA LEU A 111 -15.92 8.18 20.98
C LEU A 111 -16.75 7.92 19.71
N GLU A 112 -17.49 6.81 19.67
CA GLU A 112 -18.41 6.50 18.57
C GLU A 112 -19.59 7.48 18.53
N GLU A 113 -20.17 7.83 19.68
CA GLU A 113 -21.25 8.82 19.81
C GLU A 113 -20.78 10.21 19.37
N ASP A 114 -19.60 10.65 19.81
CA ASP A 114 -19.00 11.92 19.39
C ASP A 114 -18.77 11.96 17.87
N ALA A 115 -18.22 10.87 17.30
CA ALA A 115 -18.02 10.76 15.86
C ALA A 115 -19.36 10.81 15.08
N GLN A 116 -20.37 10.09 15.56
CA GLN A 116 -21.71 10.11 14.97
C GLN A 116 -22.37 11.49 15.12
N ALA A 117 -22.16 12.18 16.25
CA ALA A 117 -22.68 13.51 16.50
C ALA A 117 -22.07 14.54 15.54
N VAL A 118 -20.76 14.45 15.27
CA VAL A 118 -20.08 15.28 14.27
C VAL A 118 -20.67 15.03 12.87
N ILE A 119 -20.80 13.76 12.47
CA ILE A 119 -21.36 13.39 11.16
C ILE A 119 -22.80 13.88 11.02
N THR A 120 -23.64 13.62 12.01
CA THR A 120 -25.05 14.01 12.04
C THR A 120 -25.19 15.54 12.06
N GLY A 121 -24.32 16.23 12.78
CA GLY A 121 -24.24 17.69 12.82
C GLY A 121 -23.90 18.28 11.45
N GLN A 122 -22.91 17.71 10.75
CA GLN A 122 -22.57 18.13 9.39
C GLN A 122 -23.72 17.91 8.41
N LEU A 123 -24.39 16.74 8.47
CA LEU A 123 -25.55 16.45 7.62
C LEU A 123 -26.69 17.44 7.89
N LYS A 124 -27.00 17.73 9.16
CA LYS A 124 -28.01 18.71 9.54
C LYS A 124 -27.65 20.11 9.04
N ALA A 125 -26.39 20.50 9.15
CA ALA A 125 -25.90 21.78 8.63
C ALA A 125 -26.05 21.86 7.11
N PHE A 126 -25.75 20.77 6.39
CA PHE A 126 -25.94 20.66 4.95
C PHE A 126 -27.42 20.80 4.56
N MET A 127 -28.32 20.03 5.18
CA MET A 127 -29.76 20.08 4.89
C MET A 127 -30.37 21.45 5.19
N ARG A 128 -29.83 22.19 6.16
CA ARG A 128 -30.25 23.57 6.46
C ARG A 128 -29.77 24.57 5.41
N ALA A 129 -28.55 24.39 4.89
CA ALA A 129 -27.97 25.27 3.87
C ALA A 129 -28.54 24.98 2.47
N TYR A 130 -28.92 23.72 2.21
CA TYR A 130 -29.42 23.22 0.94
C TYR A 130 -30.69 22.38 1.15
N PRO A 131 -31.83 23.03 1.45
CA PRO A 131 -33.08 22.31 1.74
C PRO A 131 -33.67 21.59 0.53
N ASP A 132 -33.40 22.06 -0.69
CA ASP A 132 -33.89 21.47 -1.94
C ASP A 132 -33.04 20.29 -2.46
N GLU A 133 -31.87 20.08 -1.86
CA GLU A 133 -30.90 19.06 -2.32
C GLU A 133 -31.07 17.76 -1.53
N ASN A 134 -31.14 16.64 -2.23
CA ASN A 134 -31.28 15.33 -1.61
C ASN A 134 -29.90 14.78 -1.19
N PRO A 135 -29.60 14.60 0.10
CA PRO A 135 -28.27 14.17 0.56
C PRO A 135 -27.89 12.74 0.09
N ARG A 136 -28.86 11.95 -0.37
CA ARG A 136 -28.61 10.61 -0.93
C ARG A 136 -28.14 10.61 -2.38
N GLU A 137 -28.36 11.71 -3.09
CA GLU A 137 -28.06 11.86 -4.52
C GLU A 137 -26.85 12.76 -4.76
N LEU A 138 -26.04 12.97 -3.72
CA LEU A 138 -24.84 13.80 -3.82
C LEU A 138 -23.84 13.20 -4.83
N PRO A 139 -23.22 14.06 -5.67
CA PRO A 139 -22.23 13.62 -6.64
C PRO A 139 -21.08 12.85 -5.99
N PRO A 140 -20.47 11.87 -6.70
CA PRO A 140 -19.38 11.06 -6.15
C PRO A 140 -18.17 11.91 -5.73
N ALA A 141 -17.90 13.04 -6.43
CA ALA A 141 -16.82 13.96 -6.08
C ALA A 141 -17.01 14.63 -4.70
N VAL A 142 -18.25 14.90 -4.31
CA VAL A 142 -18.59 15.47 -2.99
C VAL A 142 -18.37 14.41 -1.91
N MET A 143 -18.86 13.20 -2.14
CA MET A 143 -18.69 12.07 -1.21
C MET A 143 -17.23 11.69 -1.00
N ASP A 144 -16.43 11.74 -2.06
CA ASP A 144 -14.99 11.49 -2.02
C ASP A 144 -14.24 12.55 -1.21
N SER A 145 -14.63 13.82 -1.33
CA SER A 145 -14.10 14.90 -0.50
C SER A 145 -14.51 14.77 0.98
N TRP A 146 -15.75 14.35 1.22
CA TRP A 146 -16.24 14.08 2.57
C TRP A 146 -15.48 12.93 3.25
N LYS A 147 -15.18 11.85 2.52
CA LYS A 147 -14.34 10.73 3.00
C LYS A 147 -12.91 11.15 3.34
N ARG A 148 -12.39 12.20 2.71
CA ARG A 148 -11.09 12.81 3.05
C ARG A 148 -11.13 13.73 4.28
N GLY A 149 -12.30 13.92 4.89
CA GLY A 149 -12.48 14.77 6.07
C GLY A 149 -12.93 16.20 5.76
N VAL A 150 -13.28 16.53 4.51
CA VAL A 150 -13.85 17.83 4.17
C VAL A 150 -15.32 17.88 4.65
N PRO A 151 -15.76 18.93 5.35
CA PRO A 151 -17.16 19.07 5.76
C PRO A 151 -18.12 19.00 4.57
N LEU A 152 -19.26 18.32 4.71
CA LEU A 152 -20.20 18.04 3.61
C LEU A 152 -20.65 19.30 2.85
N THR A 153 -20.94 20.38 3.58
CA THR A 153 -21.32 21.68 3.01
C THR A 153 -20.23 22.29 2.14
N GLU A 154 -18.97 22.21 2.58
CA GLU A 154 -17.81 22.75 1.85
C GLU A 154 -17.49 21.90 0.61
N ALA A 155 -17.58 20.58 0.75
CA ALA A 155 -17.43 19.66 -0.38
C ALA A 155 -18.47 19.93 -1.48
N TYR A 156 -19.72 20.24 -1.11
CA TYR A 156 -20.74 20.60 -2.08
C TYR A 156 -20.51 21.98 -2.71
N LEU A 157 -20.09 22.98 -1.92
CA LEU A 157 -19.76 24.32 -2.41
C LEU A 157 -18.65 24.28 -3.47
N SER A 158 -17.56 23.59 -3.17
CA SER A 158 -16.44 23.42 -4.08
C SER A 158 -16.83 22.69 -5.37
N TYR A 159 -17.67 21.64 -5.28
CA TYR A 159 -18.23 20.96 -6.45
C TYR A 159 -19.04 21.92 -7.34
N ARG A 160 -19.97 22.69 -6.74
CA ARG A 160 -20.79 23.65 -7.49
C ARG A 160 -19.95 24.76 -8.12
N ALA A 161 -18.94 25.25 -7.42
CA ALA A 161 -18.01 26.24 -7.97
C ALA A 161 -17.27 25.70 -9.20
N ALA A 162 -16.75 24.46 -9.12
CA ALA A 162 -16.08 23.81 -10.24
C ALA A 162 -17.03 23.58 -11.44
N GLU A 163 -18.28 23.21 -11.18
CA GLU A 163 -19.26 23.02 -12.25
C GLU A 163 -19.63 24.34 -12.94
N LEU A 164 -19.81 25.42 -12.16
CA LEU A 164 -20.03 26.77 -12.71
C LEU A 164 -18.83 27.24 -13.55
N GLU A 165 -17.61 27.04 -13.06
CA GLU A 165 -16.40 27.41 -13.80
C GLU A 165 -16.32 26.65 -15.14
N LYS A 166 -16.63 25.35 -15.14
CA LYS A 166 -16.66 24.54 -16.37
C LYS A 166 -17.69 25.07 -17.37
N ARG A 167 -18.88 25.45 -16.90
CA ARG A 167 -19.94 26.04 -17.75
C ARG A 167 -19.55 27.42 -18.28
N LEU A 168 -18.91 28.26 -17.46
CA LEU A 168 -18.41 29.56 -17.91
C LEU A 168 -17.35 29.39 -18.99
N LYS A 169 -16.40 28.48 -18.79
CA LYS A 169 -15.34 28.20 -19.76
C LYS A 169 -15.90 27.67 -21.09
N SER A 170 -16.92 26.81 -21.07
CA SER A 170 -17.57 26.35 -22.30
C SER A 170 -18.35 27.46 -23.00
N TYR A 171 -19.04 28.31 -22.24
CA TYR A 171 -19.74 29.47 -22.76
C TYR A 171 -18.77 30.48 -23.41
N GLU A 172 -17.67 30.81 -22.74
CA GLU A 172 -16.62 31.68 -23.27
C GLU A 172 -15.98 31.13 -24.54
N ALA A 173 -15.68 29.82 -24.55
CA ALA A 173 -15.14 29.16 -25.73
C ALA A 173 -16.12 29.21 -26.91
N ASN A 174 -17.41 28.94 -26.65
CA ASN A 174 -18.45 29.01 -27.68
C ASN A 174 -18.64 30.45 -28.20
N ALA A 175 -18.63 31.45 -27.30
CA ALA A 175 -18.73 32.85 -27.67
C ALA A 175 -17.54 33.31 -28.52
N ARG A 176 -16.31 32.87 -28.17
CA ARG A 176 -15.11 33.14 -28.98
C ARG A 176 -15.20 32.49 -30.36
N ASN A 177 -15.61 31.23 -30.43
CA ASN A 177 -15.78 30.52 -31.70
C ASN A 177 -16.86 31.17 -32.57
N ALA A 178 -17.99 31.58 -32.00
CA ALA A 178 -19.06 32.28 -32.71
C ALA A 178 -18.59 33.65 -33.25
N ALA A 179 -17.84 34.42 -32.44
CA ALA A 179 -17.24 35.68 -32.89
C ALA A 179 -16.26 35.49 -34.05
N MET A 180 -15.40 34.47 -33.99
CA MET A 180 -14.49 34.12 -35.09
C MET A 180 -15.24 33.60 -36.33
N SER A 181 -16.33 32.85 -36.13
CA SER A 181 -17.16 32.29 -37.21
C SER A 181 -17.90 33.37 -38.00
N MET A 182 -18.46 34.39 -37.32
CA MET A 182 -19.17 35.50 -37.98
C MET A 182 -18.20 36.46 -38.70
N GLY A 183 -16.98 36.63 -38.19
CA GLY A 183 -15.92 37.41 -38.87
C GLY A 183 -15.35 36.75 -40.12
N SER A 184 -15.56 35.44 -40.31
CA SER A 184 -15.09 34.69 -41.48
C SER A 184 -16.13 34.62 -42.62
N ALA A 185 -17.37 35.08 -42.40
CA ALA A 185 -18.45 35.01 -43.39
C ALA A 185 -18.45 36.15 -44.43
N THR A 186 -17.54 37.12 -44.33
CA THR A 186 -17.39 38.20 -45.33
C THR A 186 -16.38 37.86 -46.43
N GLY A 187 -15.87 36.62 -46.46
CA GLY A 187 -14.97 36.12 -47.50
C GLY A 187 -15.69 35.32 -48.58
N SER A 188 -16.11 36.01 -49.65
CA SER A 188 -16.35 35.46 -50.99
C SER A 188 -17.55 34.51 -51.17
N GLY A 189 -18.75 35.06 -51.03
CA GLY A 189 -19.98 34.49 -51.60
C GLY A 189 -20.35 35.12 -52.93
N ASP A 190 -19.51 34.99 -53.96
CA ASP A 190 -19.95 35.10 -55.36
C ASP A 190 -18.95 34.37 -56.26
N ALA A 191 -19.22 33.09 -56.52
CA ALA A 191 -18.68 32.38 -57.67
C ALA A 191 -19.60 31.18 -57.91
N ALA A 192 -20.44 31.29 -58.93
CA ALA A 192 -21.14 30.17 -59.54
C ALA A 192 -20.22 28.93 -59.58
N GLU A 193 -20.76 27.79 -59.13
CA GLU A 193 -20.03 26.54 -58.97
C GLU A 193 -19.23 26.20 -60.23
N LYS A 194 -17.91 26.41 -60.15
CA LYS A 194 -17.00 25.99 -61.21
C LYS A 194 -16.99 24.46 -61.24
N PRO A 195 -17.08 23.84 -62.43
CA PRO A 195 -17.03 22.38 -62.53
C PRO A 195 -15.71 21.87 -61.95
N LEU A 196 -15.80 20.83 -61.13
CA LEU A 196 -14.64 20.17 -60.53
C LEU A 196 -13.78 19.58 -61.66
N THR A 197 -12.50 19.93 -61.71
CA THR A 197 -11.52 19.40 -62.68
C THR A 197 -10.36 18.74 -61.96
N ASP A 198 -9.73 17.75 -62.59
CA ASP A 198 -8.58 17.00 -62.05
C ASP A 198 -7.44 17.93 -61.61
N GLU A 199 -7.15 18.98 -62.40
CA GLU A 199 -6.09 19.94 -62.09
C GLU A 199 -6.39 20.78 -60.84
N MET A 200 -7.68 20.99 -60.53
CA MET A 200 -8.13 21.73 -59.36
C MET A 200 -8.05 20.88 -58.09
N ILE A 201 -8.38 19.58 -58.18
CA ILE A 201 -8.23 18.62 -57.07
C ILE A 201 -6.75 18.50 -56.68
N ALA A 202 -5.85 18.49 -57.66
CA ALA A 202 -4.41 18.41 -57.43
C ALA A 202 -3.81 19.67 -56.77
N ARG A 203 -4.47 20.83 -56.87
CA ARG A 203 -4.01 22.10 -56.28
C ARG A 203 -4.67 22.43 -54.93
N MET A 204 -5.64 21.65 -54.48
CA MET A 204 -6.31 21.89 -53.20
C MET A 204 -5.42 21.56 -52.01
N THR A 205 -5.55 22.34 -50.94
CA THR A 205 -4.89 22.04 -49.67
C THR A 205 -5.59 20.87 -48.95
N PRO A 206 -4.92 20.19 -48.00
CA PRO A 206 -5.50 19.03 -47.30
C PRO A 206 -6.83 19.31 -46.60
N ALA A 207 -6.99 20.50 -46.02
CA ALA A 207 -8.23 20.90 -45.35
C ALA A 207 -9.38 21.19 -46.34
N GLU A 208 -9.05 21.63 -47.56
CA GLU A 208 -10.03 21.86 -48.63
C GLU A 208 -10.47 20.55 -49.28
N LEU A 209 -9.58 19.56 -49.36
CA LEU A 209 -9.90 18.20 -49.79
C LEU A 209 -10.88 17.52 -48.83
N GLU A 210 -10.69 17.68 -47.51
CA GLU A 210 -11.56 17.09 -46.50
C GLU A 210 -12.97 17.71 -46.52
N ARG A 211 -13.06 19.03 -46.68
CA ARG A 211 -14.35 19.74 -46.80
C ARG A 211 -15.10 19.42 -48.08
N ASN A 212 -14.40 19.13 -49.18
CA ASN A 212 -15.01 18.82 -50.47
C ASN A 212 -15.00 17.32 -50.80
N HIS A 213 -14.70 16.46 -49.82
CA HIS A 213 -14.43 15.04 -50.07
C HIS A 213 -15.60 14.32 -50.75
N GLU A 214 -16.85 14.62 -50.38
CA GLU A 214 -18.03 14.00 -51.01
C GLU A 214 -18.17 14.39 -52.49
N ARG A 215 -17.90 15.65 -52.83
CA ARG A 215 -17.97 16.15 -54.21
C ARG A 215 -16.84 15.57 -55.07
N ILE A 216 -15.64 15.48 -54.51
CA ILE A 216 -14.47 14.88 -55.17
C ILE A 216 -14.74 13.39 -55.42
N TRP A 217 -15.32 12.70 -54.45
CA TRP A 217 -15.67 11.29 -54.59
C TRP A 217 -16.77 11.04 -55.63
N ALA A 218 -17.80 11.88 -55.67
CA ALA A 218 -18.83 11.84 -56.72
C ALA A 218 -18.26 12.07 -58.12
N TYR A 219 -17.34 13.03 -58.28
CA TYR A 219 -16.65 13.29 -59.54
C TYR A 219 -15.79 12.11 -60.01
N LEU A 220 -14.96 11.55 -59.12
CA LEU A 220 -14.06 10.42 -59.44
C LEU A 220 -14.81 9.12 -59.75
N THR A 221 -15.97 8.90 -59.12
CA THR A 221 -16.77 7.69 -59.32
C THR A 221 -17.79 7.80 -60.46
N GLY A 222 -17.90 8.97 -61.10
CA GLY A 222 -18.85 9.22 -62.19
C GLY A 222 -20.31 9.17 -61.77
N LYS A 223 -20.61 9.13 -60.48
CA LYS A 223 -21.97 9.22 -59.95
C LYS A 223 -22.35 10.69 -59.83
N ARG A 224 -23.12 11.18 -60.82
CA ARG A 224 -23.89 12.42 -60.67
C ARG A 224 -25.14 12.17 -59.85
#